data_AF-A0A928XJX5-F1
#
_entry.id   AF-A0A928XJX5-F1
#
_cell.length_a   1.000
_cell.length_b   1.000
_cell.length_c   1.000
_cell.angle_alpha   90.00
_cell.angle_beta   90.00
_cell.angle_gamma   90.00
#
_symmetry.space_group_name_H-M   'P 1'
#
loop_
_entity.id
_entity.type
_entity.pdbx_description
1 polymer ?
#
loop_
_entity_poly.entity_id
_entity_poly.type
_entity_poly.pdbx_seq_one_letter_code
_entity_poly.pdbx_strand_id
1 'polypeptide(L)'
;MNIPETAETYDVTQYERPSVTVDVVIFSILDEQLKVLLIKRKIWPFEGMWAIPGGFVKMDESLEDAAYRELAEETGVTGESVYLEQLYTFGQPDRDPRTRVITVTYFALVSADKINPQAADDADDVGWFSVYHLPPLAFDHAEILNYALTRLRYKLEYSAVGFQLLPEKFTLRELQDAYEIILGAKLDKGNFRSKLRKTQVVEMVDGYRDTGGRPARMYSFREDAVAEVKTRRLFP
;
A
#
# COMPACT_ATOMS: atom_id res chain seq x y z
N MET A 1 -32.04 -23.52 29.47
CA MET A 1 -32.26 -23.59 28.02
C MET A 1 -31.98 -22.21 27.48
N ASN A 2 -30.93 -22.04 26.66
CA ASN A 2 -30.75 -20.80 25.93
C ASN A 2 -31.96 -20.65 25.01
N ILE A 3 -32.74 -19.60 25.22
CA ILE A 3 -33.76 -19.19 24.27
C ILE A 3 -33.02 -18.89 22.97
N PRO A 4 -33.41 -19.46 21.82
CA PRO A 4 -32.79 -19.12 20.56
C PRO A 4 -33.00 -17.63 20.29
N GLU A 5 -31.89 -16.94 20.05
CA GLU A 5 -31.85 -15.52 19.73
C GLU A 5 -32.60 -15.25 18.43
N THR A 6 -33.44 -14.21 18.42
CA THR A 6 -34.19 -13.72 17.26
C THR A 6 -33.87 -12.24 17.02
N ALA A 7 -34.24 -11.71 15.86
CA ALA A 7 -34.10 -10.27 15.59
C ALA A 7 -34.82 -9.38 16.63
N GLU A 8 -35.93 -9.86 17.24
CA GLU A 8 -36.65 -9.10 18.27
C GLU A 8 -36.07 -9.29 19.68
N THR A 9 -35.29 -10.34 19.91
CA THR A 9 -34.73 -10.67 21.24
C THR A 9 -33.22 -10.43 21.34
N TYR A 10 -32.59 -9.97 20.26
CA TYR A 10 -31.17 -9.62 20.23
C TYR A 10 -30.87 -8.43 21.16
N ASP A 11 -30.11 -8.68 22.23
CA ASP A 11 -29.60 -7.63 23.10
C ASP A 11 -28.18 -7.25 22.68
N VAL A 12 -28.09 -6.11 21.99
CA VAL A 12 -26.83 -5.52 21.50
C VAL A 12 -25.83 -5.23 22.62
N THR A 13 -26.23 -5.22 23.89
CA THR A 13 -25.38 -4.91 25.06
C THR A 13 -24.78 -6.15 25.72
N GLN A 14 -25.12 -7.35 25.24
CA GLN A 14 -24.61 -8.61 25.79
C GLN A 14 -23.08 -8.74 25.70
N TYR A 15 -22.46 -8.10 24.71
CA TYR A 15 -21.02 -8.14 24.49
C TYR A 15 -20.42 -6.73 24.52
N GLU A 16 -19.26 -6.61 25.16
CA GLU A 16 -18.44 -5.41 25.06
C GLU A 16 -18.01 -5.17 23.61
N ARG A 17 -17.94 -3.89 23.22
CA ARG A 17 -17.66 -3.50 21.84
C ARG A 17 -16.26 -2.93 21.74
N PRO A 18 -15.33 -3.61 21.04
CA PRO A 18 -14.03 -3.03 20.75
C PRO A 18 -14.21 -1.84 19.80
N SER A 19 -13.29 -0.88 19.86
CA SER A 19 -13.20 0.13 18.81
C SER A 19 -12.52 -0.46 17.57
N VAL A 20 -12.97 -0.04 16.39
CA VAL A 20 -12.38 -0.47 15.12
C VAL A 20 -11.71 0.72 14.44
N THR A 21 -10.46 0.52 14.03
CA THR A 21 -9.71 1.48 13.21
C THR A 21 -9.34 0.88 11.88
N VAL A 22 -8.91 1.74 10.97
CA VAL A 22 -8.31 1.35 9.70
C VAL A 22 -6.96 2.04 9.60
N ASP A 23 -5.92 1.31 9.22
CA ASP A 23 -4.59 1.87 8.93
C ASP A 23 -4.19 1.54 7.50
N VAL A 24 -3.66 2.51 6.76
CA VAL A 24 -3.32 2.37 5.33
C VAL A 24 -1.81 2.53 5.14
N VAL A 25 -1.13 1.44 4.80
CA VAL A 25 0.29 1.47 4.43
C VAL A 25 0.43 1.92 2.98
N ILE A 26 0.80 3.17 2.78
CA ILE A 26 0.89 3.78 1.44
C ILE A 26 2.33 3.71 0.94
N PHE A 27 2.58 2.92 -0.10
CA PHE A 27 3.88 2.83 -0.74
C PHE A 27 3.95 3.68 -2.01
N SER A 28 5.12 4.27 -2.24
CA SER A 28 5.50 4.89 -3.51
C SER A 28 6.97 4.66 -3.81
N ILE A 29 7.37 4.79 -5.08
CA ILE A 29 8.78 4.85 -5.47
C ILE A 29 9.15 6.30 -5.70
N LEU A 30 9.95 6.86 -4.80
CA LEU A 30 10.39 8.25 -4.79
C LEU A 30 11.90 8.28 -4.63
N ASP A 31 12.58 9.13 -5.40
CA ASP A 31 14.05 9.26 -5.36
C ASP A 31 14.78 7.92 -5.47
N GLU A 32 14.32 7.04 -6.37
CA GLU A 32 14.85 5.69 -6.58
C GLU A 32 14.79 4.77 -5.34
N GLN A 33 13.88 5.06 -4.40
CA GLN A 33 13.67 4.27 -3.19
C GLN A 33 12.20 3.91 -3.01
N LEU A 34 11.96 2.71 -2.47
CA LEU A 34 10.65 2.36 -1.95
C LEU A 34 10.44 3.15 -0.65
N LYS A 35 9.48 4.08 -0.69
CA LYS A 35 9.10 4.91 0.45
C LYS A 35 7.69 4.59 0.91
N VAL A 36 7.43 4.89 2.17
CA VAL A 36 6.13 4.79 2.83
C VAL A 36 5.74 6.15 3.39
N LEU A 37 4.47 6.50 3.27
CA LEU A 37 3.92 7.70 3.90
C LEU A 37 3.73 7.44 5.40
N LEU A 38 4.24 8.34 6.23
CA LEU A 38 4.02 8.36 7.67
C LEU A 38 3.53 9.73 8.10
N ILE A 39 2.73 9.74 9.17
CA ILE A 39 2.20 10.94 9.81
C ILE A 39 2.73 11.05 11.23
N LYS A 40 2.99 12.26 11.69
CA LYS A 40 3.43 12.55 13.04
C LYS A 40 2.21 12.76 13.93
N ARG A 41 2.12 11.96 14.99
CA ARG A 41 0.99 12.03 15.91
C ARG A 41 1.04 13.32 16.71
N LYS A 42 -0.06 14.10 16.66
CA LYS A 42 -0.22 15.36 17.40
C LYS A 42 -0.80 15.21 18.80
N ILE A 43 -1.26 14.00 19.15
CA ILE A 43 -1.98 13.74 20.39
C ILE A 43 -1.57 12.41 21.03
N TRP A 44 -1.74 12.33 22.35
CA TRP A 44 -1.59 11.09 23.12
C TRP A 44 -2.54 9.99 22.62
N PRO A 45 -2.14 8.70 22.65
CA PRO A 45 -0.83 8.17 23.04
C PRO A 45 0.22 8.37 21.94
N PHE A 46 1.50 8.21 22.28
CA PHE A 46 2.62 8.31 21.33
C PHE A 46 2.71 9.66 20.60
N GLU A 47 2.36 10.75 21.29
CA GLU A 47 2.50 12.10 20.76
C GLU A 47 3.95 12.38 20.31
N GLY A 48 4.11 12.99 19.14
CA GLY A 48 5.40 13.27 18.49
C GLY A 48 6.03 12.08 17.77
N MET A 49 5.48 10.86 17.89
CA MET A 49 5.96 9.69 17.15
C MET A 49 5.33 9.61 15.76
N TRP A 50 6.03 8.95 14.84
CA TRP A 50 5.53 8.66 13.49
C TRP A 50 4.59 7.44 13.49
N ALA A 51 3.60 7.45 12.62
CA ALA A 51 2.60 6.40 12.50
C ALA A 51 2.19 6.22 11.03
N ILE A 52 1.73 5.02 10.68
CA ILE A 52 0.94 4.79 9.48
C ILE A 52 -0.34 5.65 9.55
N PRO A 53 -0.77 6.28 8.44
CA PRO A 53 -2.08 6.91 8.30
C PRO A 53 -3.22 6.00 8.73
N GLY A 54 -4.15 6.53 9.51
CA GLY A 54 -5.28 5.74 9.97
C GLY A 54 -6.14 6.44 11.00
N GLY A 55 -7.33 5.88 11.20
CA GLY A 55 -8.36 6.47 12.04
C GLY A 55 -9.48 5.50 12.37
N PHE A 56 -10.42 5.97 13.19
CA PHE A 56 -11.57 5.16 13.60
C PHE A 56 -12.60 5.04 12.47
N VAL A 57 -13.19 3.86 12.35
CA VAL A 57 -14.31 3.61 11.42
C VAL A 57 -15.56 4.34 11.92
N LYS A 58 -16.22 5.09 11.04
CA LYS A 58 -17.51 5.74 11.30
C LYS A 58 -18.66 4.73 11.19
N MET A 59 -19.79 5.04 11.81
CA MET A 59 -20.94 4.13 11.87
C MET A 59 -21.67 3.96 10.54
N ASP A 60 -21.46 4.89 9.61
CA ASP A 60 -22.13 4.99 8.31
C ASP A 60 -21.18 4.74 7.12
N GLU A 61 -19.97 4.22 7.36
CA GLU A 61 -18.99 3.89 6.32
C GLU A 61 -18.57 2.41 6.36
N SER A 62 -18.19 1.85 5.22
CA SER A 62 -17.54 0.54 5.19
C SER A 62 -16.05 0.65 5.58
N LEU A 63 -15.40 -0.50 5.85
CA LEU A 63 -13.96 -0.54 6.10
C LEU A 63 -13.14 -0.04 4.90
N GLU A 64 -13.62 -0.31 3.70
CA GLU A 64 -13.00 0.14 2.45
C GLU A 64 -13.20 1.64 2.25
N ASP A 65 -14.40 2.17 2.50
CA ASP A 65 -14.66 3.62 2.45
C ASP A 65 -13.82 4.38 3.48
N ALA A 66 -13.68 3.83 4.68
CA ALA A 66 -12.80 4.36 5.72
C ALA A 66 -11.33 4.36 5.24
N ALA A 67 -10.83 3.28 4.65
CA ALA A 67 -9.47 3.23 4.09
C ALA A 67 -9.26 4.27 2.98
N TYR A 68 -10.22 4.45 2.07
CA TYR A 68 -10.13 5.49 1.04
C TYR A 68 -10.17 6.90 1.62
N ARG A 69 -10.96 7.12 2.69
CA ARG A 69 -11.01 8.40 3.39
C ARG A 69 -9.67 8.73 4.04
N GLU A 70 -9.08 7.81 4.82
CA GLU A 70 -7.76 8.01 5.45
C GLU A 70 -6.65 8.23 4.40
N LEU A 71 -6.69 7.48 3.29
CA LEU A 71 -5.79 7.68 2.15
C LEU A 71 -5.91 9.09 1.56
N ALA A 72 -7.14 9.56 1.32
CA ALA A 72 -7.42 10.85 0.71
C ALA A 72 -7.07 12.03 1.62
N GLU A 73 -7.32 11.90 2.93
CA GLU A 73 -6.98 12.92 3.93
C GLU A 73 -5.47 13.21 3.94
N GLU A 74 -4.62 12.19 3.80
CA GLU A 74 -3.16 12.36 3.92
C GLU A 74 -2.41 12.54 2.58
N THR A 75 -2.97 12.06 1.46
CA THR A 75 -2.31 12.14 0.14
C THR A 75 -2.99 13.09 -0.84
N GLY A 76 -4.26 13.44 -0.59
CA GLY A 76 -5.13 14.10 -1.57
C GLY A 76 -5.53 13.21 -2.75
N VAL A 77 -5.12 11.94 -2.79
CA VAL A 77 -5.40 11.02 -3.89
C VAL A 77 -6.71 10.29 -3.63
N THR A 78 -7.58 10.25 -4.65
CA THR A 78 -8.90 9.61 -4.57
C THR A 78 -8.93 8.24 -5.26
N GLY A 79 -9.83 7.38 -4.74
CA GLY A 79 -9.75 5.92 -4.82
C GLY A 79 -9.75 5.27 -6.22
N GLU A 80 -10.29 5.92 -7.26
CA GLU A 80 -10.30 5.33 -8.60
C GLU A 80 -8.90 5.21 -9.22
N SER A 81 -7.93 5.97 -8.70
CA SER A 81 -6.58 6.05 -9.25
C SER A 81 -5.51 5.31 -8.43
N VAL A 82 -5.92 4.65 -7.33
CA VAL A 82 -5.01 4.02 -6.37
C VAL A 82 -5.34 2.55 -6.24
N TYR A 83 -4.31 1.72 -6.32
CA TYR A 83 -4.44 0.33 -5.93
C TYR A 83 -4.57 0.27 -4.41
N LEU A 84 -5.71 -0.17 -3.90
CA LEU A 84 -5.96 -0.38 -2.47
C LEU A 84 -6.35 -1.85 -2.25
N GLU A 85 -5.76 -2.49 -1.25
CA GLU A 85 -6.10 -3.87 -0.89
C GLU A 85 -6.04 -4.08 0.62
N GLN A 86 -7.02 -4.81 1.15
CA GLN A 86 -7.00 -5.24 2.53
C GLN A 86 -5.85 -6.23 2.79
N LEU A 87 -5.04 -5.93 3.79
CA LEU A 87 -3.83 -6.65 4.13
C LEU A 87 -4.09 -7.72 5.21
N TYR A 88 -4.44 -7.28 6.42
CA TYR A 88 -4.67 -8.15 7.58
C TYR A 88 -5.49 -7.41 8.65
N THR A 89 -5.78 -8.08 9.77
CA THR A 89 -6.45 -7.47 10.92
C THR A 89 -5.60 -7.72 12.17
N PHE A 90 -5.22 -6.64 12.84
CA PHE A 90 -4.39 -6.67 14.04
C PHE A 90 -5.26 -6.37 15.27
N GLY A 91 -5.25 -7.27 16.24
CA GLY A 91 -6.16 -7.21 17.39
C GLY A 91 -5.53 -7.73 18.67
N GLN A 92 -4.22 -7.51 18.87
CA GLN A 92 -3.61 -7.77 20.16
C GLN A 92 -4.30 -6.92 21.24
N PRO A 93 -4.67 -7.46 22.41
CA PRO A 93 -5.44 -6.74 23.41
C PRO A 93 -4.84 -5.42 23.88
N ASP A 94 -3.53 -5.31 23.86
CA ASP A 94 -2.71 -4.21 24.39
C ASP A 94 -2.04 -3.38 23.28
N ARG A 95 -2.42 -3.58 22.01
CA ARG A 95 -1.85 -2.80 20.89
C ARG A 95 -2.08 -1.30 21.01
N ASP A 96 -3.19 -0.92 21.64
CA ASP A 96 -3.54 0.45 21.96
C ASP A 96 -3.68 0.60 23.48
N PRO A 97 -2.95 1.52 24.13
CA PRO A 97 -2.98 1.66 25.58
C PRO A 97 -4.30 2.25 26.12
N ARG A 98 -5.19 2.74 25.26
CA ARG A 98 -6.44 3.40 25.66
C ARG A 98 -7.55 2.40 25.99
N THR A 99 -7.76 1.43 25.11
CA THR A 99 -8.88 0.49 25.15
C THR A 99 -8.62 -0.66 24.18
N ARG A 100 -9.54 -1.63 24.12
CA ARG A 100 -9.53 -2.67 23.11
C ARG A 100 -9.79 -2.07 21.72
N VAL A 101 -8.73 -1.94 20.93
CA VAL A 101 -8.79 -1.51 19.53
C VAL A 101 -8.41 -2.66 18.60
N ILE A 102 -9.21 -2.88 17.56
CA ILE A 102 -8.89 -3.78 16.45
C ILE A 102 -8.66 -2.90 15.22
N THR A 103 -7.51 -3.03 14.57
CA THR A 103 -7.27 -2.32 13.31
C THR A 103 -7.36 -3.27 12.12
N VAL A 104 -8.08 -2.85 11.09
CA VAL A 104 -8.09 -3.50 9.78
C VAL A 104 -7.11 -2.74 8.91
N THR A 105 -6.07 -3.41 8.45
CA THR A 105 -5.02 -2.74 7.69
C THR A 105 -5.20 -2.95 6.20
N TYR A 106 -4.91 -1.89 5.45
CA TYR A 106 -4.84 -1.91 4.00
C TYR A 106 -3.42 -1.54 3.57
N PHE A 107 -3.04 -1.89 2.36
CA PHE A 107 -1.91 -1.25 1.71
C PHE A 107 -2.34 -0.62 0.40
N ALA A 108 -1.75 0.54 0.11
CA ALA A 108 -2.00 1.29 -1.10
C ALA A 108 -0.70 1.43 -1.89
N LEU A 109 -0.79 1.38 -3.22
CA LEU A 109 0.33 1.68 -4.11
C LEU A 109 -0.01 2.93 -4.93
N VAL A 110 0.84 3.95 -4.81
CA VAL A 110 0.64 5.25 -5.44
C VAL A 110 1.86 5.58 -6.28
N SER A 111 1.67 5.78 -7.59
CA SER A 111 2.73 6.26 -8.47
C SER A 111 3.12 7.69 -8.13
N ALA A 112 4.41 8.01 -8.27
CA ALA A 112 4.99 9.29 -7.88
C ALA A 112 4.32 10.51 -8.55
N ASP A 113 3.86 10.36 -9.79
CA ASP A 113 3.20 11.42 -10.57
C ASP A 113 1.79 11.78 -10.05
N LYS A 114 1.21 10.94 -9.18
CA LYS A 114 -0.11 11.19 -8.57
C LYS A 114 -0.03 11.84 -7.20
N ILE A 115 1.16 11.93 -6.60
CA ILE A 115 1.34 12.50 -5.26
C ILE A 115 1.36 14.02 -5.38
N ASN A 116 0.47 14.71 -4.66
CA ASN A 116 0.45 16.17 -4.63
C ASN A 116 1.60 16.71 -3.74
N PRO A 117 2.52 17.54 -4.27
CA PRO A 117 3.61 18.12 -3.49
C PRO A 117 3.14 19.00 -2.31
N GLN A 118 1.95 19.60 -2.37
CA GLN A 118 1.45 20.44 -1.27
C GLN A 118 1.16 19.67 0.01
N ALA A 119 0.84 18.36 -0.06
CA ALA A 119 0.77 17.53 1.15
C ALA A 119 2.14 17.34 1.82
N ALA A 120 3.23 17.60 1.08
CA ALA A 120 4.60 17.62 1.60
C ALA A 120 5.06 19.02 2.06
N ASP A 121 4.28 20.08 1.87
CA ASP A 121 4.60 21.43 2.36
C ASP A 121 4.21 21.64 3.83
N ASP A 122 3.30 20.82 4.39
CA ASP A 122 3.11 20.64 5.86
C ASP A 122 4.16 19.67 6.44
N ALA A 123 5.41 19.82 5.99
CA ALA A 123 6.52 18.86 6.07
C ALA A 123 6.86 18.35 7.49
N ASP A 124 6.45 19.06 8.54
CA ASP A 124 6.78 18.70 9.91
C ASP A 124 5.91 17.55 10.46
N ASP A 125 4.74 17.31 9.85
CA ASP A 125 3.74 16.35 10.33
C ASP A 125 3.41 15.22 9.36
N VAL A 126 3.82 15.31 8.10
CA VAL A 126 3.64 14.24 7.08
C VAL A 126 4.95 14.06 6.32
N GLY A 127 5.35 12.80 6.07
CA GLY A 127 6.62 12.55 5.40
C GLY A 127 6.73 11.19 4.70
N TRP A 128 7.52 11.16 3.63
CA TRP A 128 7.89 9.93 2.91
C TRP A 128 9.21 9.38 3.41
N PHE A 129 9.19 8.19 4.01
CA PHE A 129 10.36 7.55 4.60
C PHE A 129 10.76 6.32 3.80
N SER A 130 12.06 6.10 3.64
CA SER A 130 12.56 4.84 3.07
C SER A 130 12.12 3.67 3.95
N VAL A 131 11.54 2.64 3.36
CA VAL A 131 11.15 1.41 4.09
C VAL A 131 12.36 0.67 4.68
N TYR A 132 13.58 1.03 4.27
CA TYR A 132 14.84 0.49 4.75
C TYR A 132 15.44 1.29 5.91
N HIS A 133 14.96 2.51 6.15
CA HIS A 133 15.46 3.43 7.17
C HIS A 133 14.30 4.18 7.82
N LEU A 134 13.52 3.46 8.62
CA LEU A 134 12.32 4.00 9.27
C LEU A 134 12.65 4.66 10.62
N PRO A 135 11.94 5.74 10.98
CA PRO A 135 11.97 6.24 12.35
C PRO A 135 11.25 5.27 13.31
N PRO A 136 11.38 5.45 14.64
CA PRO A 136 10.53 4.77 15.60
C PRO A 136 9.05 5.06 15.33
N LEU A 137 8.23 4.00 15.31
CA LEU A 137 6.81 4.09 15.01
C LEU A 137 5.95 3.90 16.26
N ALA A 138 4.80 4.56 16.30
CA ALA A 138 3.79 4.41 17.35
C ALA A 138 3.11 3.03 17.29
N PHE A 139 2.56 2.59 18.43
CA PHE A 139 1.82 1.33 18.56
C PHE A 139 2.62 0.12 18.04
N ASP A 140 1.94 -0.80 17.33
CA ASP A 140 2.47 -1.95 16.61
C ASP A 140 2.77 -1.65 15.12
N HIS A 141 2.85 -0.37 14.72
CA HIS A 141 2.92 0.00 13.30
C HIS A 141 4.19 -0.50 12.58
N ALA A 142 5.28 -0.72 13.32
CA ALA A 142 6.46 -1.38 12.75
C ALA A 142 6.19 -2.83 12.32
N GLU A 143 5.35 -3.56 13.07
CA GLU A 143 4.94 -4.92 12.71
C GLU A 143 4.03 -4.89 11.46
N ILE A 144 3.04 -3.99 11.45
CA ILE A 144 2.13 -3.80 10.32
C ILE A 144 2.91 -3.50 9.03
N LEU A 145 3.87 -2.57 9.09
CA LEU A 145 4.66 -2.17 7.93
C LEU A 145 5.56 -3.31 7.44
N ASN A 146 6.21 -4.04 8.34
CA ASN A 146 7.02 -5.20 7.97
C ASN A 146 6.18 -6.29 7.30
N TYR A 147 4.97 -6.53 7.80
CA TYR A 147 4.00 -7.45 7.18
C TYR A 147 3.56 -6.95 5.79
N ALA A 148 3.26 -5.66 5.65
CA ALA A 148 2.89 -5.05 4.38
C ALA A 148 4.01 -5.15 3.33
N LEU A 149 5.25 -4.87 3.71
CA LEU A 149 6.42 -4.98 2.83
C LEU A 149 6.63 -6.42 2.38
N THR A 150 6.47 -7.39 3.29
CA THR A 150 6.53 -8.81 2.99
C THR A 150 5.43 -9.20 1.99
N ARG A 151 4.19 -8.73 2.21
CA ARG A 151 3.06 -8.99 1.32
C ARG A 151 3.25 -8.40 -0.06
N LEU A 152 3.76 -7.17 -0.16
CA LEU A 152 4.07 -6.50 -1.42
C LEU A 152 5.11 -7.29 -2.22
N ARG A 153 6.20 -7.71 -1.58
CA ARG A 153 7.25 -8.53 -2.23
C ARG A 153 6.71 -9.85 -2.74
N TYR A 154 5.89 -10.55 -1.95
CA TYR A 154 5.26 -11.79 -2.42
C TYR A 154 4.33 -11.54 -3.60
N LYS A 155 3.56 -10.45 -3.60
CA LYS A 155 2.69 -10.11 -4.74
C LYS A 155 3.48 -9.88 -6.02
N LEU A 156 4.65 -9.26 -5.97
CA LEU A 156 5.50 -9.16 -7.16
C LEU A 156 5.88 -10.52 -7.76
N GLU A 157 5.87 -11.61 -6.97
CA GLU A 157 6.10 -12.95 -7.47
C GLU A 157 4.92 -13.53 -8.26
N TYR A 158 3.71 -13.00 -8.22
CA TYR A 158 2.59 -13.66 -8.91
C TYR A 158 1.57 -12.70 -9.49
N SER A 159 1.74 -11.41 -9.25
CA SER A 159 0.88 -10.37 -9.77
C SER A 159 1.62 -9.21 -10.41
N ALA A 160 0.84 -8.47 -11.17
CA ALA A 160 1.18 -7.23 -11.82
C ALA A 160 1.18 -6.02 -10.84
N VAL A 161 1.34 -6.25 -9.53
CA VAL A 161 1.17 -5.15 -8.56
C VAL A 161 2.23 -4.05 -8.69
N GLY A 162 3.43 -4.39 -9.18
CA GLY A 162 4.54 -3.44 -9.36
C GLY A 162 4.24 -2.33 -10.36
N PHE A 163 3.29 -2.51 -11.28
CA PHE A 163 2.90 -1.46 -12.24
C PHE A 163 2.15 -0.30 -11.58
N GLN A 164 1.52 -0.53 -10.42
CA GLN A 164 0.76 0.50 -9.71
C GLN A 164 1.67 1.60 -9.12
N LEU A 165 2.97 1.34 -9.03
CA LEU A 165 4.00 2.28 -8.58
C LEU A 165 4.69 3.01 -9.75
N LEU A 166 4.28 2.74 -10.99
CA LEU A 166 4.82 3.36 -12.20
C LEU A 166 3.79 4.29 -12.84
N PRO A 167 4.25 5.29 -13.61
CA PRO A 167 3.36 6.11 -14.43
C PRO A 167 2.64 5.24 -15.47
N GLU A 168 1.52 5.70 -16.01
CA GLU A 168 0.71 4.98 -17.01
C GLU A 168 1.55 4.46 -18.20
N LYS A 169 2.57 5.25 -18.60
CA LYS A 169 3.54 4.89 -19.64
C LYS A 169 4.95 4.85 -19.08
N PHE A 170 5.57 3.69 -19.20
CA PHE A 170 6.91 3.41 -18.67
C PHE A 170 7.78 2.66 -19.68
N THR A 171 9.07 2.61 -19.42
CA THR A 171 10.06 1.81 -20.14
C THR A 171 10.29 0.48 -19.40
N LEU A 172 10.77 -0.55 -20.11
CA LEU A 172 11.15 -1.82 -19.45
C LEU A 172 12.28 -1.67 -18.43
N ARG A 173 13.06 -0.59 -18.52
CA ARG A 173 14.10 -0.29 -17.55
C ARG A 173 13.47 0.20 -16.24
N GLU A 174 12.58 1.19 -16.29
CA GLU A 174 11.87 1.69 -15.11
C GLU A 174 11.08 0.58 -14.41
N LEU A 175 10.46 -0.31 -15.19
CA LEU A 175 9.79 -1.49 -14.64
C LEU A 175 10.77 -2.44 -13.93
N GLN A 176 11.94 -2.69 -14.53
CA GLN A 176 12.96 -3.51 -13.89
C GLN A 176 13.47 -2.85 -12.60
N ASP A 177 13.78 -1.55 -12.67
CA ASP A 177 14.29 -0.77 -11.54
C ASP A 177 13.28 -0.77 -10.39
N ALA A 178 11.97 -0.61 -10.67
CA ALA A 178 10.91 -0.70 -9.67
C ALA A 178 10.88 -2.06 -8.96
N TYR A 179 10.97 -3.17 -9.72
CA TYR A 179 11.02 -4.51 -9.13
C TYR A 179 12.29 -4.70 -8.27
N GLU A 180 13.44 -4.24 -8.74
CA GLU A 180 14.71 -4.32 -7.99
C GLU A 180 14.64 -3.51 -6.68
N ILE A 181 14.05 -2.32 -6.73
CA ILE A 181 13.84 -1.44 -5.57
C ILE A 181 12.96 -2.14 -4.54
N ILE A 182 11.82 -2.71 -4.93
CA ILE A 182 10.90 -3.35 -3.97
C ILE A 182 11.48 -4.64 -3.39
N LEU A 183 12.13 -5.45 -4.22
CA LEU A 183 12.78 -6.70 -3.80
C LEU A 183 14.05 -6.45 -2.99
N GLY A 184 14.67 -5.27 -3.12
CA GLY A 184 15.98 -4.97 -2.52
C GLY A 184 17.12 -5.81 -3.13
N ALA A 185 16.97 -6.25 -4.38
CA ALA A 185 17.92 -7.15 -5.05
C ALA A 185 18.00 -6.85 -6.55
N LYS A 186 19.18 -7.06 -7.14
CA LYS A 186 19.39 -6.91 -8.59
C LYS A 186 18.81 -8.08 -9.37
N LEU A 187 18.15 -7.78 -10.48
CA LEU A 187 17.54 -8.77 -11.37
C LEU A 187 18.37 -8.92 -12.64
N ASP A 188 18.48 -10.16 -13.13
CA ASP A 188 19.09 -10.39 -14.43
C ASP A 188 18.19 -9.84 -15.55
N LYS A 189 18.75 -8.94 -16.35
CA LYS A 189 18.06 -8.24 -17.45
C LYS A 189 17.50 -9.21 -18.50
N GLY A 190 18.22 -10.29 -18.80
CA GLY A 190 17.82 -11.28 -19.80
C GLY A 190 16.60 -12.07 -19.33
N ASN A 191 16.68 -12.61 -18.12
CA ASN A 191 15.62 -13.35 -17.45
C ASN A 191 14.39 -12.50 -17.24
N PHE A 192 14.55 -11.25 -16.78
CA PHE A 192 13.46 -10.30 -16.58
C PHE A 192 12.64 -10.09 -17.86
N ARG A 193 13.32 -9.73 -18.95
CA ARG A 193 12.69 -9.52 -20.25
C ARG A 193 12.09 -10.79 -20.85
N SER A 194 12.74 -11.93 -20.65
CA SER A 194 12.21 -13.24 -21.07
C SER A 194 10.90 -13.56 -20.36
N LYS A 195 10.81 -13.23 -19.07
CA LYS A 195 9.62 -13.45 -18.25
C LYS A 195 8.45 -12.59 -18.68
N LEU A 196 8.66 -11.27 -18.83
CA LEU A 196 7.62 -10.34 -19.26
C LEU A 196 7.02 -10.71 -20.62
N ARG A 197 7.85 -11.18 -21.56
CA ARG A 197 7.35 -11.67 -22.85
C ARG A 197 6.46 -12.91 -22.72
N LYS A 198 6.77 -13.80 -21.78
CA LYS A 198 5.98 -15.02 -21.54
C LYS A 198 4.66 -14.74 -20.84
N THR A 199 4.63 -13.74 -19.96
CA THR A 199 3.42 -13.40 -19.20
C THR A 199 2.47 -12.50 -19.98
N GLN A 200 2.95 -11.82 -21.04
CA GLN A 200 2.16 -10.95 -21.91
C GLN A 200 1.36 -9.88 -21.14
N VAL A 201 1.92 -9.39 -20.04
CA VAL A 201 1.28 -8.40 -19.13
C VAL A 201 1.48 -6.94 -19.54
N VAL A 202 2.38 -6.69 -20.49
CA VAL A 202 2.65 -5.35 -21.04
C VAL A 202 2.47 -5.35 -22.54
N GLU A 203 2.06 -4.20 -23.07
CA GLU A 203 1.99 -3.94 -24.50
C GLU A 203 2.88 -2.76 -24.89
N MET A 204 3.28 -2.71 -26.15
CA MET A 204 4.04 -1.59 -26.69
C MET A 204 3.07 -0.46 -27.02
N VAL A 205 3.43 0.76 -26.62
CA VAL A 205 2.68 1.97 -27.00
C VAL A 205 3.57 2.89 -27.83
N ASP A 206 2.93 3.76 -28.61
CA ASP A 206 3.65 4.73 -29.42
C ASP A 206 4.47 5.68 -28.55
N GLY A 207 5.69 5.94 -28.99
CA GLY A 207 6.62 6.86 -28.36
C GLY A 207 7.91 6.22 -27.87
N TYR A 208 8.87 7.09 -27.58
CA TYR A 208 10.15 6.73 -26.99
C TYR A 208 10.49 7.74 -25.88
N ARG A 209 11.10 7.28 -24.81
CA ARG A 209 11.66 8.11 -23.75
C ARG A 209 13.14 8.37 -24.03
N ASP A 210 13.54 9.63 -24.00
CA ASP A 210 14.95 9.99 -24.06
C ASP A 210 15.62 9.50 -22.76
N THR A 211 16.78 8.89 -22.92
CA THR A 211 17.56 8.30 -21.81
C THR A 211 19.02 8.76 -21.84
N GLY A 212 19.33 9.81 -22.61
CA GLY A 212 20.72 10.27 -22.83
C GLY A 212 21.53 9.31 -23.72
N GLY A 213 20.86 8.38 -24.39
CA GLY A 213 21.44 7.34 -25.25
C GLY A 213 20.44 6.88 -26.30
N ARG A 214 20.41 5.58 -26.63
CA ARG A 214 19.38 5.05 -27.55
C ARG A 214 17.99 5.24 -26.91
N PRO A 215 17.05 5.95 -27.56
CA PRO A 215 15.72 6.16 -27.01
C PRO A 215 15.05 4.84 -26.62
N ALA A 216 14.46 4.82 -25.42
CA ALA A 216 13.82 3.63 -24.87
C ALA A 216 12.37 3.55 -25.33
N ARG A 217 11.93 2.39 -25.80
CA ARG A 217 10.54 2.18 -26.23
C ARG A 217 9.59 2.23 -25.03
N MET A 218 8.41 2.81 -25.24
CA MET A 218 7.36 2.93 -24.24
C MET A 218 6.44 1.71 -24.21
N TYR A 219 5.94 1.42 -23.02
CA TYR A 219 5.02 0.31 -22.72
C TYR A 219 3.91 0.81 -21.78
N SER A 220 2.76 0.14 -21.84
CA SER A 220 1.67 0.24 -20.86
C SER A 220 1.33 -1.15 -20.33
N PHE A 221 0.63 -1.18 -19.19
CA PHE A 221 0.00 -2.41 -18.72
C PHE A 221 -1.20 -2.74 -19.60
N ARG A 222 -1.42 -4.04 -19.84
CA ARG A 222 -2.59 -4.52 -20.57
C ARG A 222 -3.78 -4.64 -19.64
N GLU A 223 -4.86 -3.91 -19.91
CA GLU A 223 -6.09 -3.96 -19.10
C GLU A 223 -6.69 -5.36 -19.00
N ASP A 224 -6.50 -6.20 -20.03
CA ASP A 224 -7.01 -7.57 -20.11
C ASP A 224 -6.06 -8.62 -19.50
N ALA A 225 -4.87 -8.21 -19.03
CA ALA A 225 -3.94 -9.14 -18.39
C ALA A 225 -4.48 -9.52 -17.01
N VAL A 226 -4.74 -10.83 -16.81
CA VAL A 226 -5.15 -11.36 -15.51
C VAL A 226 -4.09 -11.00 -14.48
N ALA A 227 -4.41 -10.05 -13.60
CA ALA A 227 -3.49 -9.51 -12.61
C ALA A 227 -2.94 -10.57 -11.65
N GLU A 228 -3.61 -11.71 -11.51
CA GLU A 228 -3.16 -12.87 -10.75
C GLU A 228 -2.75 -14.03 -11.67
N VAL A 229 -1.45 -14.21 -11.87
CA VAL A 229 -0.92 -15.44 -12.47
C VAL A 229 -0.96 -16.52 -11.39
N LYS A 230 -2.10 -17.23 -11.29
CA LYS A 230 -2.18 -18.45 -10.49
C LYS A 230 -1.07 -19.40 -10.95
N THR A 231 -0.09 -19.64 -10.08
CA THR A 231 0.90 -20.75 -10.09
C THR A 231 2.29 -20.59 -10.72
N ARG A 232 2.83 -19.39 -10.97
CA ARG A 232 4.29 -19.27 -11.24
C ARG A 232 4.90 -18.02 -10.62
N ARG A 233 5.89 -18.21 -9.73
CA ARG A 233 6.82 -17.15 -9.32
C ARG A 233 7.27 -16.35 -10.53
N LEU A 234 7.11 -15.03 -10.50
CA LEU A 234 7.43 -14.05 -11.53
C LEU A 234 8.89 -13.64 -11.43
N PHE A 235 9.53 -13.77 -10.27
CA PHE A 235 10.97 -13.57 -10.08
C PHE A 235 11.48 -14.55 -9.01
N PRO A 236 12.76 -14.98 -9.05
CA PRO A 236 13.33 -15.93 -8.08
C PRO A 236 13.32 -15.38 -6.65
#